data_AF-A0AAU4NW00-F1
#
_entry.id   AF-A0AAU4NW00-F1
#
_cell.length_a   1.000
_cell.length_b   1.000
_cell.length_c   1.000
_cell.angle_alpha   90.00
_cell.angle_beta   90.00
_cell.angle_gamma   90.00
#
_symmetry.space_group_name_H-M   'P 1'
#
loop_
_entity.id
_entity.type
_entity.pdbx_description
1 polymer ?
#
loop_
_entity_poly.entity_id
_entity_poly.type
_entity_poly.pdbx_seq_one_letter_code
_entity_poly.pdbx_strand_id
1 'polypeptide(L)'
;MADDDLKVFISWSGDLSREVTRVIRHWLPKMFDRIDPWMSDIDIQAGTRGLTLIEERLNESQFGIIVITVDNMEKTWLNFEAGALSKKFGESVLSRVVPIMVDLDSVYQITGPIRQFQAVKLDQNGMRSLLESIAQVTGNDWDSIKTRFEWSWQEFEEALDKAREIAGAQPEAPKLGTDDLLKQVLNAVQQIGAPQAPTPRRFKDPSQSARQRQEDEDIRAVATAMNLGVRQIVRAFGGEIFISVVSDTVVSSKHADAFRRELQKFLTGDLQIAFKEADDVDGGRDSAAPRD
;
A
#
# COMPACT_ATOMS: atom_id res chain seq x y z
N MET A 1 20.44 -13.34 0.80
CA MET A 1 19.45 -12.30 0.47
C MET A 1 19.55 -11.25 1.55
N ALA A 2 19.56 -9.97 1.20
CA ALA A 2 19.79 -8.90 2.16
C ALA A 2 18.58 -8.79 3.10
N ASP A 3 18.82 -8.49 4.38
CA ASP A 3 17.79 -8.42 5.45
C ASP A 3 16.74 -7.30 5.25
N ASP A 4 16.85 -6.54 4.16
CA ASP A 4 16.07 -5.35 3.82
C ASP A 4 15.04 -5.57 2.69
N ASP A 5 15.00 -6.74 2.06
CA ASP A 5 14.05 -6.96 0.95
C ASP A 5 12.61 -7.03 1.49
N LEU A 6 11.67 -6.38 0.81
CA LEU A 6 10.26 -6.41 1.22
C LEU A 6 9.71 -7.83 1.10
N LYS A 7 9.46 -8.48 2.22
CA LYS A 7 8.87 -9.82 2.28
C LYS A 7 7.37 -9.76 2.01
N VAL A 8 6.95 -10.42 0.93
CA VAL A 8 5.56 -10.45 0.48
C VAL A 8 5.03 -11.87 0.52
N PHE A 9 4.02 -12.12 1.35
CA PHE A 9 3.34 -13.41 1.40
C PHE A 9 2.18 -13.45 0.41
N ILE A 10 2.13 -14.46 -0.47
CA ILE A 10 1.02 -14.64 -1.41
C ILE A 10 0.23 -15.91 -1.03
N SER A 11 -0.99 -15.70 -0.53
CA SER A 11 -1.94 -16.76 -0.17
C SER A 11 -2.76 -17.19 -1.38
N TRP A 12 -2.94 -18.51 -1.52
CA TRP A 12 -3.68 -19.14 -2.60
C TRP A 12 -4.31 -20.47 -2.13
N SER A 13 -5.33 -20.93 -2.84
CA SER A 13 -5.98 -22.22 -2.62
C SER A 13 -6.74 -22.64 -3.88
N GLY A 14 -6.50 -23.85 -4.37
CA GLY A 14 -7.08 -24.34 -5.62
C GLY A 14 -6.26 -23.96 -6.86
N ASP A 15 -6.51 -24.64 -7.97
CA ASP A 15 -5.60 -24.67 -9.12
C ASP A 15 -5.48 -23.30 -9.81
N LEU A 16 -6.58 -22.59 -10.07
CA LEU A 16 -6.52 -21.28 -10.72
C LEU A 16 -5.71 -20.27 -9.89
N SER A 17 -6.00 -20.18 -8.59
CA SER A 17 -5.27 -19.25 -7.73
C SER A 17 -3.78 -19.62 -7.60
N ARG A 18 -3.44 -20.92 -7.68
CA ARG A 18 -2.05 -21.40 -7.69
C ARG A 18 -1.33 -20.87 -8.92
N GLU A 19 -1.87 -21.10 -10.11
CA GLU A 19 -1.23 -20.68 -11.36
C GLU A 19 -1.12 -19.15 -11.45
N VAL A 20 -2.17 -18.41 -11.06
CA VAL A 20 -2.12 -16.94 -10.97
C VAL A 20 -1.05 -16.47 -9.99
N THR A 21 -0.94 -17.13 -8.83
CA THR A 21 0.08 -16.79 -7.82
C THR A 21 1.50 -17.00 -8.36
N ARG A 22 1.74 -18.06 -9.15
CA ARG A 22 3.03 -18.29 -9.82
C ARG A 22 3.38 -17.14 -10.76
N VAL A 23 2.42 -16.67 -11.55
CA VAL A 23 2.61 -15.54 -12.47
C VAL A 23 2.92 -14.26 -11.70
N ILE A 24 2.14 -13.94 -10.66
CA ILE A 24 2.37 -12.74 -9.81
C ILE A 24 3.74 -12.80 -9.14
N ARG A 25 4.11 -13.94 -8.55
CA ARG A 25 5.41 -14.13 -7.88
C ARG A 25 6.58 -13.91 -8.84
N HIS A 26 6.47 -14.35 -10.10
CA HIS A 26 7.52 -14.14 -11.10
C HIS A 26 7.55 -12.70 -11.64
N TRP A 27 6.39 -12.04 -11.67
CA TRP A 27 6.26 -10.69 -12.20
C TRP A 27 6.69 -9.60 -11.23
N LEU A 28 6.41 -9.75 -9.93
CA LEU A 28 6.75 -8.74 -8.91
C LEU A 28 8.25 -8.34 -8.87
N PRO A 29 9.23 -9.26 -8.97
CA PRO A 29 10.65 -8.90 -9.02
C PRO A 29 11.06 -8.14 -10.28
N LYS A 30 10.25 -8.15 -11.35
CA LYS A 30 10.49 -7.29 -12.52
C LYS A 30 10.10 -5.84 -12.23
N MET A 31 9.17 -5.62 -11.29
CA MET A 31 8.66 -4.29 -10.94
C MET A 31 9.51 -3.62 -9.86
N PHE A 32 9.93 -4.38 -8.85
CA PHE A 32 10.67 -3.86 -7.70
C PHE A 32 12.02 -4.55 -7.56
N ASP A 33 13.06 -3.76 -7.29
CA ASP A 33 14.43 -4.28 -7.18
C ASP A 33 14.69 -5.00 -5.84
N ARG A 34 13.92 -4.71 -4.79
CA ARG A 34 14.07 -5.25 -3.42
C ARG A 34 12.76 -5.85 -2.90
N ILE A 35 12.31 -6.95 -3.49
CA ILE A 35 11.08 -7.65 -3.10
C ILE A 35 11.31 -9.16 -3.06
N ASP A 36 10.84 -9.82 -2.01
CA ASP A 36 10.88 -11.28 -1.82
C ASP A 36 9.44 -11.83 -1.79
N PRO A 37 8.81 -12.06 -2.96
CA PRO A 37 7.49 -12.67 -3.03
C PRO A 37 7.59 -14.18 -2.78
N TRP A 38 6.80 -14.65 -1.82
CA TRP A 38 6.83 -16.03 -1.32
C TRP A 38 5.48 -16.72 -1.51
N MET A 39 5.50 -17.97 -1.98
CA MET A 39 4.32 -18.85 -2.05
C MET A 39 4.64 -20.27 -1.59
N SER A 40 3.68 -20.90 -0.92
CA SER A 40 3.87 -22.23 -0.31
C SER A 40 4.18 -23.37 -1.30
N ASP A 41 3.73 -23.30 -2.55
CA ASP A 41 3.91 -24.40 -3.52
C ASP A 41 5.24 -24.35 -4.29
N ILE A 42 5.95 -23.22 -4.28
CA ILE A 42 7.30 -23.13 -4.84
C ILE A 42 8.36 -23.16 -3.74
N ASP A 43 8.07 -22.50 -2.62
CA ASP A 43 9.11 -22.15 -1.64
C ASP A 43 9.17 -23.11 -0.43
N ILE A 44 8.26 -24.09 -0.34
CA ILE A 44 8.34 -25.19 0.65
C ILE A 44 9.00 -26.41 0.01
N GLN A 45 10.14 -26.84 0.56
CA GLN A 45 10.83 -28.04 0.11
C GLN A 45 10.12 -29.32 0.60
N ALA A 46 10.21 -30.38 -0.19
CA ALA A 46 9.70 -31.69 0.19
C ALA A 46 10.39 -32.18 1.48
N GLY A 47 9.60 -32.56 2.48
CA GLY A 47 10.10 -33.01 3.79
C GLY A 47 10.17 -31.93 4.87
N THR A 48 9.86 -30.66 4.54
CA THR A 48 9.76 -29.59 5.54
C THR A 48 8.42 -29.66 6.30
N ARG A 49 8.42 -29.23 7.56
CA ARG A 49 7.17 -28.99 8.31
C ARG A 49 6.46 -27.77 7.73
N GLY A 50 5.64 -27.98 6.70
CA GLY A 50 5.05 -26.90 5.90
C GLY A 50 4.28 -25.86 6.71
N LEU A 51 3.49 -26.27 7.71
CA LEU A 51 2.74 -25.35 8.56
C LEU A 51 3.65 -24.40 9.35
N THR A 52 4.71 -24.92 9.97
CA THR A 52 5.67 -24.11 10.73
C THR A 52 6.37 -23.10 9.82
N LEU A 53 6.77 -23.49 8.61
CA LEU A 53 7.40 -22.58 7.65
C LEU A 53 6.44 -21.51 7.12
N ILE A 54 5.17 -21.86 6.90
CA ILE A 54 4.12 -20.90 6.53
C ILE A 54 3.95 -19.86 7.64
N GLU A 55 3.88 -20.29 8.90
CA GLU A 55 3.78 -19.40 10.07
C GLU A 55 5.00 -18.47 10.18
N GLU A 56 6.21 -19.00 10.04
CA GLU A 56 7.45 -18.21 10.05
C GLU A 56 7.43 -17.14 8.95
N ARG A 57 7.11 -17.55 7.71
CA ARG A 57 7.08 -16.63 6.56
C ARG A 57 5.98 -15.58 6.67
N LEU A 58 4.82 -15.94 7.20
CA LEU A 58 3.76 -14.98 7.46
C LEU A 58 4.19 -13.94 8.50
N ASN A 59 4.89 -14.36 9.56
CA ASN A 59 5.38 -13.47 10.63
C ASN A 59 6.48 -12.52 10.16
N GLU A 60 7.31 -12.94 9.23
CA GLU A 60 8.36 -12.10 8.65
C GLU A 60 7.85 -11.17 7.55
N SER A 61 6.69 -11.49 6.97
CA SER A 61 6.14 -10.72 5.86
C SER A 61 5.56 -9.39 6.33
N GLN A 62 5.83 -8.34 5.56
CA GLN A 62 5.34 -6.99 5.82
C GLN A 62 4.12 -6.66 4.96
N PHE A 63 3.93 -7.41 3.88
CA PHE A 63 2.83 -7.27 2.94
C PHE A 63 2.19 -8.62 2.62
N GLY A 64 0.86 -8.68 2.59
CA GLY A 64 0.09 -9.87 2.24
C GLY A 64 -0.72 -9.67 0.96
N ILE A 65 -0.65 -10.63 0.04
CA ILE A 65 -1.51 -10.74 -1.12
C ILE A 65 -2.39 -11.98 -0.95
N ILE A 66 -3.68 -11.85 -1.20
CA ILE A 66 -4.62 -12.97 -1.12
C ILE A 66 -5.26 -13.17 -2.51
N VAL A 67 -4.97 -14.28 -3.18
CA VAL A 67 -5.54 -14.56 -4.51
C VAL A 67 -6.86 -15.30 -4.36
N ILE A 68 -7.94 -14.62 -4.71
CA ILE A 68 -9.32 -15.08 -4.50
C ILE A 68 -9.94 -15.48 -5.82
N THR A 69 -10.47 -16.70 -5.83
CA THR A 69 -11.29 -17.25 -6.90
C THR A 69 -12.65 -17.67 -6.36
N VAL A 70 -13.60 -17.95 -7.27
CA VAL A 70 -14.90 -18.52 -6.90
C VAL A 70 -14.76 -19.82 -6.12
N ASP A 71 -13.83 -20.70 -6.52
CA ASP A 71 -13.61 -22.01 -5.85
C ASP A 71 -13.02 -21.88 -4.43
N ASN A 72 -12.39 -20.74 -4.12
CA ASN A 72 -11.54 -20.62 -2.95
C ASN A 72 -11.94 -19.53 -1.96
N MET A 73 -12.96 -18.70 -2.24
CA MET A 73 -13.30 -17.55 -1.39
C MET A 73 -13.53 -17.91 0.09
N GLU A 74 -14.07 -19.10 0.38
CA GLU A 74 -14.26 -19.60 1.75
C GLU A 74 -13.00 -20.29 2.33
N LYS A 75 -12.16 -20.90 1.48
CA LYS A 75 -10.97 -21.69 1.87
C LYS A 75 -9.72 -20.82 2.06
N THR A 76 -9.58 -19.78 1.25
CA THR A 76 -8.39 -18.92 1.21
C THR A 76 -8.25 -18.10 2.49
N TRP A 77 -9.38 -17.65 3.04
CA TRP A 77 -9.38 -17.04 4.36
C TRP A 77 -8.91 -18.02 5.43
N LEU A 78 -9.40 -19.26 5.43
CA LEU A 78 -9.01 -20.29 6.40
C LEU A 78 -7.53 -20.67 6.34
N ASN A 79 -6.89 -20.66 5.16
CA ASN A 79 -5.46 -20.91 5.03
C ASN A 79 -4.62 -19.71 5.50
N PHE A 80 -5.11 -18.49 5.26
CA PHE A 80 -4.49 -17.26 5.77
C PHE A 80 -4.66 -17.15 7.29
N GLU A 81 -5.86 -17.47 7.79
CA GLU A 81 -6.19 -17.56 9.20
C GLU A 81 -5.49 -18.72 9.89
N ALA A 82 -5.29 -19.89 9.30
CA ALA A 82 -4.53 -20.96 9.97
C ALA A 82 -3.10 -20.49 10.29
N GLY A 83 -2.50 -19.65 9.43
CA GLY A 83 -1.25 -18.97 9.71
C GLY A 83 -1.39 -17.79 10.69
N ALA A 84 -2.42 -16.95 10.53
CA ALA A 84 -2.62 -15.72 11.32
C ALA A 84 -3.26 -15.95 12.71
N LEU A 85 -4.12 -16.96 12.87
CA LEU A 85 -4.79 -17.41 14.11
C LEU A 85 -3.81 -17.98 15.12
N SER A 86 -2.60 -18.35 14.70
CA SER A 86 -1.49 -18.64 15.62
C SER A 86 -1.11 -17.41 16.47
N LYS A 87 -1.59 -16.20 16.09
CA LYS A 87 -1.44 -14.96 16.85
C LYS A 87 -2.77 -14.24 17.06
N LYS A 88 -2.96 -13.74 18.28
CA LYS A 88 -4.03 -12.79 18.59
C LYS A 88 -3.91 -11.60 17.63
N PHE A 89 -5.02 -11.23 17.00
CA PHE A 89 -5.23 -10.16 16.00
C PHE A 89 -4.65 -8.75 16.33
N GLY A 90 -3.85 -8.57 17.38
CA GLY A 90 -3.27 -7.30 17.81
C GLY A 90 -1.75 -7.14 17.62
N GLU A 91 -1.01 -8.16 17.16
CA GLU A 91 0.46 -8.13 17.04
C GLU A 91 0.98 -8.64 15.67
N SER A 92 0.21 -8.47 14.60
CA SER A 92 0.65 -8.86 13.26
C SER A 92 1.62 -7.82 12.68
N VAL A 93 2.77 -8.29 12.20
CA VAL A 93 3.82 -7.50 11.52
C VAL A 93 3.38 -7.10 10.11
N LEU A 94 2.30 -7.71 9.58
CA LEU A 94 1.72 -7.36 8.29
C LEU A 94 1.12 -5.94 8.35
N SER A 95 1.82 -4.99 7.72
CA SER A 95 1.38 -3.60 7.60
C SER A 95 0.16 -3.45 6.68
N ARG A 96 0.02 -4.35 5.69
CA ARG A 96 -1.04 -4.25 4.68
C ARG A 96 -1.36 -5.60 4.05
N VAL A 97 -2.64 -5.83 3.78
CA VAL A 97 -3.15 -7.02 3.08
C VAL A 97 -4.04 -6.58 1.93
N VAL A 98 -3.80 -7.10 0.74
CA VAL A 98 -4.56 -6.78 -0.48
C VAL A 98 -5.11 -8.05 -1.13
N PRO A 99 -6.43 -8.26 -1.11
CA PRO A 99 -7.05 -9.33 -1.87
C PRO A 99 -7.12 -9.01 -3.36
N ILE A 100 -6.85 -10.00 -4.21
CA ILE A 100 -6.96 -9.93 -5.67
C ILE A 100 -8.08 -10.87 -6.12
N MET A 101 -9.07 -10.31 -6.82
CA MET A 101 -10.21 -11.03 -7.40
C MET A 101 -9.87 -11.49 -8.81
N VAL A 102 -9.85 -12.80 -9.04
CA VAL A 102 -9.45 -13.39 -10.33
C VAL A 102 -10.62 -13.59 -11.28
N ASP A 103 -11.74 -14.10 -10.78
CA ASP A 103 -12.96 -14.49 -11.51
C ASP A 103 -14.24 -13.99 -10.81
N LEU A 104 -14.09 -12.93 -10.01
CA LEU A 104 -15.17 -12.25 -9.31
C LEU A 104 -15.33 -10.83 -9.86
N ASP A 105 -16.56 -10.45 -10.14
CA ASP A 105 -16.89 -9.13 -10.70
C ASP A 105 -17.06 -8.05 -9.63
N SER A 106 -17.38 -8.47 -8.40
CA SER A 106 -17.73 -7.59 -7.30
C SER A 106 -17.20 -8.08 -5.97
N VAL A 107 -16.68 -7.15 -5.17
CA VAL A 107 -16.28 -7.39 -3.78
C VAL A 107 -17.45 -7.93 -2.94
N TYR A 108 -18.68 -7.64 -3.34
CA TYR A 108 -19.88 -8.16 -2.66
C TYR A 108 -20.09 -9.67 -2.84
N GLN A 109 -19.43 -10.28 -3.82
CA GLN A 109 -19.43 -11.74 -3.98
C GLN A 109 -18.48 -12.42 -2.99
N ILE A 110 -17.57 -11.66 -2.36
CA ILE A 110 -16.66 -12.18 -1.34
C ILE A 110 -17.43 -12.31 -0.02
N THR A 111 -17.37 -13.52 0.55
CA THR A 111 -17.93 -13.82 1.87
C THR A 111 -16.86 -13.76 2.97
N GLY A 112 -17.32 -13.67 4.21
CA GLY A 112 -16.44 -13.72 5.38
C GLY A 112 -15.62 -12.46 5.63
N PRO A 113 -14.64 -12.54 6.55
CA PRO A 113 -13.85 -11.39 7.02
C PRO A 113 -12.86 -10.83 5.99
N ILE A 114 -12.59 -11.52 4.87
CA ILE A 114 -11.84 -10.93 3.75
C ILE A 114 -12.50 -9.63 3.27
N ARG A 115 -13.84 -9.54 3.34
CA ARG A 115 -14.63 -8.38 2.92
C ARG A 115 -14.23 -7.07 3.63
N GLN A 116 -13.52 -7.15 4.77
CA GLN A 116 -13.01 -5.96 5.47
C GLN A 116 -11.83 -5.29 4.73
N PHE A 117 -11.14 -6.01 3.84
CA PHE A 117 -10.02 -5.49 3.07
C PHE A 117 -10.50 -4.94 1.72
N GLN A 118 -9.80 -3.92 1.24
CA GLN A 118 -10.05 -3.34 -0.09
C GLN A 118 -9.47 -4.27 -1.16
N ALA A 119 -10.34 -5.06 -1.80
CA ALA A 119 -9.96 -5.98 -2.86
C ALA A 119 -9.79 -5.26 -4.21
N VAL A 120 -8.82 -5.73 -5.01
CA VAL A 120 -8.56 -5.26 -6.38
C VAL A 120 -8.94 -6.36 -7.38
N LYS A 121 -9.30 -5.96 -8.61
CA LYS A 121 -9.50 -6.91 -9.71
C LYS A 121 -8.17 -7.33 -10.32
N LEU A 122 -8.09 -8.54 -10.83
CA LEU A 122 -6.98 -9.00 -11.68
C LEU A 122 -7.12 -8.41 -13.09
N ASP A 123 -7.08 -7.09 -13.18
CA ASP A 123 -7.07 -6.30 -14.41
C ASP A 123 -5.99 -5.20 -14.33
N GLN A 124 -5.77 -4.46 -15.42
CA GLN A 124 -4.70 -3.46 -15.49
C GLN A 124 -4.81 -2.40 -14.38
N ASN A 125 -6.02 -1.97 -14.04
CA ASN A 125 -6.23 -0.91 -13.04
C ASN A 125 -6.06 -1.44 -11.61
N GLY A 126 -6.54 -2.66 -11.35
CA GLY A 126 -6.41 -3.31 -10.05
C GLY A 126 -4.95 -3.68 -9.76
N MET A 127 -4.23 -4.21 -10.74
CA MET A 127 -2.81 -4.53 -10.60
C MET A 127 -1.96 -3.27 -10.46
N ARG A 128 -2.31 -2.18 -11.15
CA ARG A 128 -1.72 -0.87 -10.91
C ARG A 128 -1.89 -0.42 -9.45
N SER A 129 -3.11 -0.49 -8.93
CA SER A 129 -3.41 -0.14 -7.53
C SER A 129 -2.62 -0.99 -6.53
N LEU A 130 -2.44 -2.27 -6.84
CA LEU A 130 -1.61 -3.17 -6.04
C LEU A 130 -0.15 -2.71 -6.01
N LEU A 131 0.43 -2.39 -7.17
CA LEU A 131 1.81 -1.93 -7.25
C LEU A 131 2.00 -0.56 -6.57
N GLU A 132 1.06 0.37 -6.72
CA GLU A 132 1.07 1.66 -5.99
C GLU A 132 1.06 1.42 -4.46
N SER A 133 0.28 0.44 -4.00
CA SER A 133 0.23 0.05 -2.60
C SER A 133 1.55 -0.53 -2.10
N ILE A 134 2.24 -1.35 -2.89
CA ILE A 134 3.57 -1.89 -2.57
C ILE A 134 4.63 -0.78 -2.60
N ALA A 135 4.55 0.15 -3.56
CA ALA A 135 5.45 1.29 -3.68
C ALA A 135 5.41 2.17 -2.42
N GLN A 136 4.21 2.39 -1.85
CA GLN A 136 4.05 3.13 -0.60
C GLN A 136 4.75 2.48 0.60
N VAL A 137 4.74 1.15 0.68
CA VAL A 137 5.40 0.41 1.77
C VAL A 137 6.91 0.40 1.60
N THR A 138 7.39 0.27 0.36
CA THR A 138 8.83 0.28 0.03
C THR A 138 9.45 1.68 0.00
N GLY A 139 8.63 2.74 -0.03
CA GLY A 139 9.10 4.12 -0.22
C GLY A 139 9.57 4.42 -1.65
N ASN A 140 9.30 3.54 -2.61
CA ASN A 140 9.67 3.72 -4.00
C ASN A 140 8.77 4.73 -4.71
N ASP A 141 9.34 5.48 -5.66
CA ASP A 141 8.59 6.42 -6.49
C ASP A 141 7.77 5.69 -7.56
N TRP A 142 6.50 6.04 -7.67
CA TRP A 142 5.57 5.39 -8.60
C TRP A 142 5.98 5.59 -10.06
N ASP A 143 6.50 6.76 -10.43
CA ASP A 143 6.86 7.04 -11.82
C ASP A 143 7.95 6.09 -12.35
N SER A 144 8.85 5.63 -11.47
CA SER A 144 9.88 4.64 -11.80
C SER A 144 9.30 3.24 -12.11
N ILE A 145 8.25 2.84 -11.38
CA ILE A 145 7.58 1.53 -11.51
C ILE A 145 6.60 1.56 -12.68
N LYS A 146 5.93 2.70 -12.91
CA LYS A 146 4.93 2.89 -13.94
C LYS A 146 5.43 2.50 -15.32
N THR A 147 6.65 2.91 -15.69
CA THR A 147 7.22 2.57 -17.01
C THR A 147 7.45 1.06 -17.15
N ARG A 148 7.97 0.41 -16.10
CA ARG A 148 8.17 -1.05 -16.07
C ARG A 148 6.84 -1.79 -16.16
N PHE A 149 5.81 -1.28 -15.47
CA PHE A 149 4.45 -1.79 -15.50
C PHE A 149 3.86 -1.72 -16.92
N GLU A 150 3.91 -0.55 -17.56
CA GLU A 150 3.36 -0.34 -18.90
C GLU A 150 4.03 -1.26 -19.94
N TRP A 151 5.35 -1.47 -19.86
CA TRP A 151 6.05 -2.36 -20.79
C TRP A 151 5.84 -3.85 -20.53
N SER A 152 5.70 -4.26 -19.27
CA SER A 152 5.55 -5.67 -18.90
C SER A 152 4.10 -6.15 -18.90
N TRP A 153 3.12 -5.24 -19.00
CA TRP A 153 1.70 -5.58 -18.87
C TRP A 153 1.26 -6.64 -19.89
N GLN A 154 1.64 -6.48 -21.16
CA GLN A 154 1.24 -7.43 -22.20
C GLN A 154 1.78 -8.84 -21.92
N GLU A 155 3.05 -8.97 -21.53
CA GLU A 155 3.65 -10.26 -21.18
C GLU A 155 2.93 -10.89 -19.96
N PHE A 156 2.57 -10.06 -18.98
CA PHE A 156 1.85 -10.48 -17.78
C PHE A 156 0.44 -10.97 -18.12
N GLU A 157 -0.29 -10.25 -18.96
CA GLU A 157 -1.64 -10.61 -19.42
C GLU A 157 -1.63 -11.95 -20.18
N GLU A 158 -0.68 -12.12 -21.12
CA GLU A 158 -0.50 -13.39 -21.84
C GLU A 158 -0.16 -14.56 -20.90
N ALA A 159 0.60 -14.31 -19.83
CA ALA A 159 0.91 -15.31 -18.82
C ALA A 159 -0.31 -15.65 -17.95
N LEU A 160 -1.17 -14.68 -17.65
CA LEU A 160 -2.43 -14.90 -16.93
C LEU A 160 -3.41 -15.72 -17.76
N ASP A 161 -3.50 -15.47 -19.06
CA ASP A 161 -4.37 -16.25 -19.96
C ASP A 161 -3.94 -17.72 -20.01
N LYS A 162 -2.63 -17.98 -20.13
CA LYS A 162 -2.07 -19.34 -20.03
C LYS A 162 -2.37 -19.98 -18.68
N ALA A 163 -2.27 -19.24 -17.58
CA ALA A 163 -2.61 -19.74 -16.26
C ALA A 163 -4.09 -20.15 -16.15
N ARG A 164 -4.99 -19.37 -16.76
CA ARG A 164 -6.43 -19.70 -16.85
C ARG A 164 -6.67 -20.95 -17.70
N GLU A 165 -5.97 -21.10 -18.81
CA GLU A 165 -6.06 -22.30 -19.66
C GLU A 165 -5.60 -23.57 -18.91
N ILE A 166 -4.49 -23.49 -18.18
CA ILE A 166 -3.95 -24.62 -17.38
C ILE A 166 -4.92 -25.03 -16.28
N ALA A 167 -5.49 -24.05 -15.57
CA ALA A 167 -6.41 -24.31 -14.46
C ALA A 167 -7.78 -24.84 -14.93
N GLY A 168 -8.15 -24.59 -16.19
CA GLY A 168 -9.39 -25.05 -16.78
C GLY A 168 -10.64 -24.36 -16.24
N ALA A 169 -11.80 -24.97 -16.49
CA ALA A 169 -13.10 -24.39 -16.17
C ALA A 169 -13.27 -24.17 -14.66
N GLN A 170 -13.64 -22.94 -14.28
CA GLN A 170 -13.95 -22.58 -12.90
C GLN A 170 -15.45 -22.73 -12.61
N PRO A 171 -15.84 -22.88 -11.32
CA PRO A 171 -17.23 -22.83 -10.91
C PRO A 171 -17.89 -21.50 -11.31
N GLU A 172 -19.20 -21.53 -11.56
CA GLU A 172 -19.94 -20.31 -11.86
C GLU A 172 -19.96 -19.37 -10.64
N ALA A 173 -19.65 -18.09 -10.85
CA ALA A 173 -19.61 -17.11 -9.79
C ALA A 173 -20.98 -16.98 -9.09
N PRO A 174 -21.01 -16.83 -7.76
CA PRO A 174 -22.26 -16.71 -7.02
C PRO A 174 -23.03 -15.47 -7.48
N LYS A 175 -24.34 -15.66 -7.70
CA LYS A 175 -25.24 -14.57 -8.07
C LYS A 175 -25.42 -13.64 -6.87
N LEU A 176 -25.29 -12.34 -7.11
CA LEU A 176 -25.50 -11.32 -6.10
C LEU A 176 -26.97 -11.31 -5.65
N GLY A 177 -27.18 -11.23 -4.34
CA GLY A 177 -28.50 -10.98 -3.77
C GLY A 177 -28.98 -9.56 -4.10
N THR A 178 -30.30 -9.35 -4.04
CA THR A 178 -30.94 -8.06 -4.34
C THR A 178 -30.32 -6.90 -3.57
N ASP A 179 -29.99 -7.08 -2.29
CA ASP A 179 -29.40 -6.03 -1.46
C ASP A 179 -27.97 -5.67 -1.89
N ASP A 180 -27.18 -6.64 -2.35
CA ASP A 180 -25.83 -6.39 -2.84
C ASP A 180 -25.86 -5.77 -4.24
N LEU A 181 -26.85 -6.14 -5.08
CA LEU A 181 -27.13 -5.43 -6.33
C LEU A 181 -27.51 -3.97 -6.07
N LEU A 182 -28.33 -3.69 -5.05
CA LEU A 182 -28.67 -2.32 -4.65
C LEU A 182 -27.43 -1.54 -4.20
N LYS A 183 -26.52 -2.15 -3.43
CA LYS A 183 -25.25 -1.52 -3.05
C LYS A 183 -24.33 -1.28 -4.25
N GLN A 184 -24.29 -2.23 -5.19
CA GLN A 184 -23.50 -2.09 -6.43
C GLN A 184 -24.05 -0.97 -7.32
N VAL A 185 -25.38 -0.90 -7.49
CA VAL A 185 -26.05 0.18 -8.22
C VAL A 185 -25.84 1.51 -7.49
N LEU A 186 -25.94 1.54 -6.16
CA LEU A 186 -25.66 2.75 -5.38
C LEU A 186 -24.23 3.24 -5.63
N ASN A 187 -23.24 2.35 -5.57
CA ASN A 187 -21.85 2.71 -5.87
C ASN A 187 -21.68 3.18 -7.32
N ALA A 188 -22.30 2.50 -8.28
CA ALA A 188 -22.24 2.88 -9.69
C ALA A 188 -22.89 4.26 -9.92
N VAL A 189 -24.05 4.54 -9.31
CA VAL A 189 -24.72 5.83 -9.37
C VAL A 189 -23.92 6.90 -8.63
N GLN A 190 -23.25 6.57 -7.52
CA GLN A 190 -22.32 7.47 -6.86
C GLN A 190 -21.07 7.74 -7.70
N GLN A 191 -20.62 6.80 -8.53
CA GLN A 191 -19.51 7.01 -9.47
C GLN A 191 -19.93 7.81 -10.72
N ILE A 192 -21.18 7.68 -11.16
CA ILE A 192 -21.76 8.46 -12.27
C ILE A 192 -22.13 9.88 -11.80
N GLY A 193 -22.66 9.98 -10.58
CA GLY A 193 -23.02 11.23 -9.91
C GLY A 193 -21.85 11.89 -9.21
N ALA A 194 -20.74 11.17 -9.01
CA ALA A 194 -19.46 11.80 -8.73
C ALA A 194 -19.16 12.67 -9.95
N PRO A 195 -18.97 13.99 -9.78
CA PRO A 195 -18.43 14.79 -10.86
C PRO A 195 -17.16 14.08 -11.33
N GLN A 196 -16.95 13.93 -12.65
CA GLN A 196 -15.59 13.70 -13.16
C GLN A 196 -14.72 14.68 -12.39
N ALA A 197 -13.83 14.16 -11.53
CA ALA A 197 -13.08 15.02 -10.65
C ALA A 197 -12.44 16.07 -11.55
N PRO A 198 -12.79 17.36 -11.43
CA PRO A 198 -12.05 18.37 -12.13
C PRO A 198 -10.63 18.20 -11.59
N THR A 199 -9.68 17.86 -12.46
CA THR A 199 -8.22 17.96 -12.21
C THR A 199 -8.04 19.05 -11.17
N PRO A 200 -7.59 18.74 -9.93
CA PRO A 200 -7.98 19.47 -8.73
C PRO A 200 -7.94 20.97 -8.95
N ARG A 201 -9.05 21.54 -9.38
CA ARG A 201 -9.24 22.98 -9.44
C ARG A 201 -9.65 23.29 -8.04
N ARG A 202 -8.61 23.50 -7.24
CA ARG A 202 -8.58 24.07 -5.89
C ARG A 202 -9.78 25.02 -5.72
N PHE A 203 -10.93 24.50 -5.32
CA PHE A 203 -12.06 25.31 -4.90
C PHE A 203 -11.71 25.76 -3.49
N LYS A 204 -10.94 26.84 -3.46
CA LYS A 204 -10.69 27.62 -2.25
C LYS A 204 -12.01 28.30 -1.91
N ASP A 205 -12.61 27.93 -0.79
CA ASP A 205 -13.47 28.87 -0.06
C ASP A 205 -12.64 30.16 0.13
N PRO A 206 -13.02 31.30 -0.47
CA PRO A 206 -12.21 32.51 -0.46
C PRO A 206 -11.93 33.01 0.96
N SER A 207 -12.86 32.76 1.89
CA SER A 207 -12.78 33.21 3.28
C SER A 207 -11.85 32.34 4.13
N GLN A 208 -11.88 31.02 3.96
CA GLN A 208 -10.94 30.11 4.64
C GLN A 208 -9.54 30.16 4.03
N SER A 209 -9.44 30.44 2.73
CA SER A 209 -8.16 30.43 2.02
C SER A 209 -7.28 31.66 2.28
N ALA A 210 -7.83 32.78 2.74
CA ALA A 210 -7.04 33.95 3.14
C ALA A 210 -6.42 33.73 4.51
N ARG A 211 -7.22 33.25 5.48
CA ARG A 211 -6.76 32.91 6.82
C ARG A 211 -5.72 31.80 6.82
N GLN A 212 -5.94 30.73 6.06
CA GLN A 212 -4.97 29.63 5.92
C GLN A 212 -3.67 30.06 5.23
N ARG A 213 -3.75 30.97 4.24
CA ARG A 213 -2.53 31.52 3.61
C ARG A 213 -1.72 32.36 4.58
N GLN A 214 -2.38 33.19 5.38
CA GLN A 214 -1.71 33.99 6.41
C GLN A 214 -1.06 33.07 7.44
N GLU A 215 -1.78 32.05 7.92
CA GLU A 215 -1.24 31.06 8.86
C GLU A 215 -0.04 30.28 8.27
N ASP A 216 -0.07 29.90 6.99
CA ASP A 216 1.04 29.21 6.33
C ASP A 216 2.26 30.14 6.13
N GLU A 217 2.04 31.43 5.89
CA GLU A 217 3.08 32.46 5.79
C GLU A 217 3.71 32.73 7.15
N ASP A 218 2.90 32.81 8.22
CA ASP A 218 3.35 32.98 9.59
C ASP A 218 4.18 31.76 10.05
N ILE A 219 3.74 30.52 9.73
CA ILE A 219 4.50 29.29 10.01
C ILE A 219 5.88 29.34 9.35
N ARG A 220 5.94 29.75 8.08
CA ARG A 220 7.21 29.85 7.34
C ARG A 220 8.09 30.98 7.88
N ALA A 221 7.52 32.11 8.30
CA ALA A 221 8.25 33.22 8.89
C ALA A 221 8.87 32.84 10.24
N VAL A 222 8.11 32.17 11.11
CA VAL A 222 8.61 31.66 12.40
C VAL A 222 9.70 30.61 12.19
N ALA A 223 9.52 29.69 11.25
CA ALA A 223 10.53 28.69 10.92
C ALA A 223 11.82 29.36 10.43
N THR A 224 11.72 30.33 9.51
CA THR A 224 12.87 31.08 8.99
C THR A 224 13.59 31.86 10.08
N ALA A 225 12.85 32.51 11.00
CA ALA A 225 13.44 33.21 12.15
C ALA A 225 14.19 32.28 13.12
N MET A 226 13.86 30.98 13.10
CA MET A 226 14.49 29.95 13.91
C MET A 226 15.51 29.09 13.12
N ASN A 227 15.91 29.51 11.92
CA ASN A 227 16.79 28.75 11.01
C ASN A 227 16.26 27.34 10.67
N LEU A 228 14.94 27.20 10.54
CA LEU A 228 14.27 25.96 10.15
C LEU A 228 13.63 26.11 8.75
N GLY A 229 13.80 25.10 7.90
CA GLY A 229 13.17 25.01 6.59
C GLY A 229 11.85 24.23 6.66
N VAL A 230 10.72 24.84 6.29
CA VAL A 230 9.43 24.11 6.24
C VAL A 230 9.34 23.26 4.97
N ARG A 231 9.33 21.94 5.13
CA ARG A 231 9.19 20.98 4.01
C ARG A 231 7.73 20.81 3.61
N GLN A 232 6.85 20.66 4.60
CA GLN A 232 5.44 20.39 4.33
C GLN A 232 4.55 20.86 5.49
N ILE A 233 3.38 21.38 5.15
CA ILE A 233 2.30 21.69 6.08
C ILE A 233 1.08 20.88 5.62
N VAL A 234 0.54 20.01 6.48
CA VAL A 234 -0.65 19.20 6.21
C VAL A 234 -1.69 19.48 7.28
N ARG A 235 -2.94 19.70 6.88
CA ARG A 235 -4.06 19.92 7.81
C ARG A 235 -5.01 18.74 7.73
N ALA A 236 -5.21 18.02 8.83
CA ALA A 236 -6.09 16.86 8.86
C ALA A 236 -7.55 17.27 9.06
N PHE A 237 -8.48 16.36 8.74
CA PHE A 237 -9.93 16.58 8.82
C PHE A 237 -10.48 16.82 10.25
N GLY A 238 -9.62 16.82 11.27
CA GLY A 238 -9.95 17.15 12.67
C GLY A 238 -9.42 18.50 13.17
N GLY A 239 -8.82 19.33 12.31
CA GLY A 239 -8.23 20.62 12.70
C GLY A 239 -6.78 20.53 13.22
N GLU A 240 -6.19 19.34 13.18
CA GLU A 240 -4.77 19.12 13.49
C GLU A 240 -3.89 19.66 12.35
N ILE A 241 -2.78 20.30 12.73
CA ILE A 241 -1.79 20.82 11.79
C ILE A 241 -0.50 20.03 11.98
N PHE A 242 -0.09 19.34 10.93
CA PHE A 242 1.16 18.62 10.82
C PHE A 242 2.19 19.46 10.08
N ILE A 243 3.30 19.77 10.74
CA ILE A 243 4.37 20.57 10.16
C ILE A 243 5.64 19.72 10.14
N SER A 244 6.18 19.51 8.94
CA SER A 244 7.49 18.90 8.75
C SER A 244 8.52 20.00 8.51
N VAL A 245 9.52 20.07 9.38
CA VAL A 245 10.63 21.02 9.28
C VAL A 245 11.96 20.29 9.14
N VAL A 246 12.86 20.91 8.38
CA VAL A 246 14.24 20.49 8.14
C VAL A 246 15.16 21.48 8.83
N SER A 247 16.20 20.98 9.50
CA SER A 247 17.21 21.79 10.16
C SER A 247 18.60 21.29 9.78
N ASP A 248 19.52 22.22 9.53
CA ASP A 248 20.94 21.91 9.29
C ASP A 248 21.69 21.57 10.60
N THR A 249 21.01 21.63 11.75
CA THR A 249 21.56 21.30 13.06
C THR A 249 20.59 20.44 13.87
N VAL A 250 21.13 19.61 14.78
CA VAL A 250 20.35 18.79 15.72
C VAL A 250 19.41 19.67 16.52
N VAL A 251 18.10 19.50 16.30
CA VAL A 251 17.08 20.30 16.99
C VAL A 251 16.90 19.74 18.40
N SER A 252 17.40 20.47 19.40
CA SER A 252 17.21 20.06 20.80
C SER A 252 15.72 20.13 21.20
N SER A 253 15.31 19.30 22.17
CA SER A 253 13.94 19.31 22.70
C SER A 253 13.48 20.71 23.14
N LYS A 254 14.40 21.53 23.69
CA LYS A 254 14.13 22.93 24.05
C LYS A 254 13.84 23.83 22.84
N HIS A 255 14.53 23.62 21.71
CA HIS A 255 14.27 24.34 20.46
C HIS A 255 12.96 23.90 19.81
N ALA A 256 12.66 22.60 19.83
CA ALA A 256 11.39 22.06 19.34
C ALA A 256 10.19 22.61 20.13
N ASP A 257 10.30 22.65 21.46
CA ASP A 257 9.27 23.20 22.32
C ASP A 257 9.12 24.73 22.17
N ALA A 258 10.22 25.44 21.90
CA ALA A 258 10.18 26.87 21.60
C ALA A 258 9.43 27.15 20.29
N PHE A 259 9.70 26.37 19.25
CA PHE A 259 9.00 26.47 17.97
C PHE A 259 7.51 26.16 18.10
N ARG A 260 7.15 25.09 18.84
CA ARG A 260 5.74 24.76 19.13
C ARG A 260 5.02 25.88 19.88
N ARG A 261 5.65 26.46 20.91
CA ARG A 261 5.07 27.57 21.68
C ARG A 261 4.87 28.82 20.84
N GLU A 262 5.77 29.12 19.91
CA GLU A 262 5.65 30.29 19.07
C GLU A 262 4.51 30.13 18.05
N LEU A 263 4.35 28.93 17.48
CA LEU A 263 3.25 28.62 16.56
C LEU A 263 1.87 28.57 17.23
N GLN A 264 1.79 28.13 18.50
CA GLN A 264 0.55 28.13 19.28
C GLN A 264 -0.01 29.54 19.54
N LYS A 265 0.77 30.62 19.38
CA LYS A 265 0.27 32.00 19.50
C LYS A 265 -0.60 32.42 18.32
N PHE A 266 -0.42 31.78 17.17
CA PHE A 266 -1.06 32.17 15.90
C PHE A 266 -2.09 31.14 15.42
N LEU A 267 -2.03 29.91 15.95
CA LEU A 267 -2.82 28.78 15.48
C LEU A 267 -3.74 28.27 16.59
N THR A 268 -5.01 28.04 16.24
CA THR A 268 -6.07 27.60 17.18
C THR A 268 -6.27 26.08 17.24
N GLY A 269 -5.44 25.28 16.56
CA GLY A 269 -5.57 23.81 16.46
C GLY A 269 -4.43 23.05 17.13
N ASP A 270 -4.62 21.74 17.33
CA ASP A 270 -3.58 20.86 17.87
C ASP A 270 -2.42 20.70 16.88
N LEU A 271 -1.21 20.99 17.36
CA LEU A 271 0.01 21.09 16.56
C LEU A 271 0.92 19.87 16.75
N GLN A 272 1.04 19.10 15.68
CA GLN A 272 1.99 18.00 15.56
C GLN A 272 3.16 18.44 14.69
N ILE A 273 4.36 18.50 15.28
CA ILE A 273 5.56 18.97 14.59
C ILE A 273 6.55 17.82 14.54
N ALA A 274 6.98 17.48 13.32
CA ALA A 274 8.02 16.51 13.06
C ALA A 274 9.29 17.23 12.58
N PHE A 275 10.41 17.00 13.25
CA PHE A 275 11.72 17.55 12.88
C PHE A 275 12.52 16.47 12.16
N LYS A 276 13.15 16.85 11.05
CA LYS A 276 14.11 16.01 10.33
C LYS A 276 15.43 16.77 10.16
N GLU A 277 16.56 16.10 10.41
CA GLU A 277 17.89 16.68 10.21
C GLU A 277 18.28 16.63 8.73
N ALA A 278 19.06 17.62 8.28
CA ALA A 278 19.46 17.76 6.88
C ALA A 278 20.39 16.64 6.38
N ASP A 279 21.11 15.95 7.29
CA ASP A 279 22.12 14.93 6.94
C ASP A 279 21.57 13.55 6.55
N ASP A 280 20.25 13.40 6.47
CA ASP A 280 19.62 12.16 5.99
C ASP A 280 19.28 12.24 4.48
N VAL A 281 20.20 12.88 3.75
CA VAL A 281 20.23 13.03 2.29
C VAL A 281 21.66 12.71 1.83
N ASP A 282 21.95 11.40 1.70
CA ASP A 282 22.85 10.77 0.72
C ASP A 282 23.62 9.59 1.35
N GLY A 283 23.04 8.39 1.23
CA GLY A 283 23.62 7.15 1.73
C GLY A 283 23.70 6.11 0.63
N GLY A 284 24.51 6.33 -0.41
CA GLY A 284 24.90 5.26 -1.33
C GLY A 284 25.35 5.67 -2.73
N ARG A 285 26.54 6.26 -2.88
CA ARG A 285 27.36 6.05 -4.09
C ARG A 285 28.82 5.77 -3.73
N ASP A 286 29.17 4.52 -4.02
CA ASP A 286 30.48 3.91 -4.28
C ASP A 286 31.77 4.66 -3.92
N SER A 287 32.50 4.00 -3.03
CA SER A 287 33.95 3.92 -2.96
C SER A 287 34.61 3.64 -4.31
N ALA A 288 35.30 4.64 -4.85
CA ALA A 288 36.34 4.44 -5.85
C ALA A 288 37.63 3.98 -5.15
N ALA A 289 38.14 2.80 -5.50
CA ALA A 289 39.48 2.34 -5.14
C ALA A 289 40.55 3.21 -5.82
N PRO A 290 41.71 3.49 -5.17
CA PRO A 290 42.82 4.14 -5.84
C PRO A 290 43.59 3.13 -6.69
N ARG A 291 43.84 3.49 -7.94
CA ARG A 291 44.95 2.93 -8.73
C ARG A 291 46.19 3.75 -8.37
N ASP A 292 47.22 3.06 -7.87
CA ASP A 292 48.63 3.25 -8.20
C ASP A 292 49.35 1.91 -8.02
#